data_AF-Q8YKM6-F1
#
_entry.id   AF-Q8YKM6-F1
#
_cell.length_a   1.000
_cell.length_b   1.000
_cell.length_c   1.000
_cell.angle_alpha   90.00
_cell.angle_beta   90.00
_cell.angle_gamma   90.00
#
_symmetry.space_group_name_H-M   'P 1'
#
loop_
_entity.id
_entity.type
_entity.pdbx_description
1 polymer ?
#
loop_
_entity_poly.entity_id
_entity_poly.type
_entity_poly.pdbx_seq_one_letter_code
_entity_poly.pdbx_strand_id
1 'polypeptide(L)'
;MIFTSYYKGEIKGEAVSISLYPPKGWTGKHLLLFAPTPELLHWWKSSAKDAIAQEEYKRCFREILDSRQQLIQLWVGKQKDKPVDMTLCCFEKTGDFCHRYQIGEEVVQKYLHELWGGEIGSLVGQMPSNRQPTQIEKGHDSTDTSSITKTDNFTPNDTTSINSTYPPVVQTLLAKCFDTGLAVRCDRLTCGYYRVSLHGEDLGDWSELGVLGVLSGLQHEFYRPRLVPSLAAVATPQVPEVAPPPVAQPESPELITRLGKLEGAELSQIQDWCKSVKSQMFPSVSQYADGRLELHLRRFVSLASAKSGKKAEVKLVEPGRYAGAEVIEALGEKLLPDFHQALVLFYPAGTQIKVHRDSPAYASGAAQINIMGRAKFSISGCQDVRRMESYWLEEGDCIAFDNKQPHGIDRVVGDRWCVCFFRLKAEYLEQEYRKQLSLV
;
A
#
# COMPACT_ATOMS: atom_id res chain seq x y z
N MET A 1 33.12 2.33 2.28
CA MET A 1 33.20 2.35 0.80
C MET A 1 31.81 2.03 0.28
N ILE A 2 31.20 2.92 -0.51
CA ILE A 2 29.89 2.65 -1.12
C ILE A 2 30.15 1.64 -2.22
N PHE A 3 29.77 0.38 -2.00
CA PHE A 3 29.87 -0.66 -3.02
C PHE A 3 28.75 -0.40 -4.02
N THR A 4 29.04 0.29 -5.10
CA THR A 4 28.18 0.30 -6.28
C THR A 4 28.50 -0.98 -7.03
N SER A 5 27.62 -1.98 -6.97
CA SER A 5 27.88 -3.29 -7.59
C SER A 5 28.27 -3.17 -9.07
N TYR A 6 29.27 -3.97 -9.50
CA TYR A 6 29.62 -4.47 -10.85
C TYR A 6 29.78 -3.54 -12.06
N TYR A 7 29.09 -2.40 -12.08
CA TYR A 7 29.47 -1.27 -12.93
C TYR A 7 30.73 -0.63 -12.33
N LYS A 8 31.46 0.19 -13.10
CA LYS A 8 32.81 0.74 -12.81
C LYS A 8 33.02 1.47 -11.46
N GLY A 9 32.10 1.42 -10.51
CA GLY A 9 32.24 1.99 -9.18
C GLY A 9 31.79 3.45 -9.11
N GLU A 10 31.64 4.10 -10.27
CA GLU A 10 31.43 5.53 -10.39
C GLU A 10 29.96 5.92 -10.25
N ILE A 11 29.70 6.93 -9.41
CA ILE A 11 28.41 7.62 -9.34
C ILE A 11 28.46 8.77 -10.34
N LYS A 12 27.59 8.72 -11.34
CA LYS A 12 27.34 9.82 -12.29
C LYS A 12 26.00 10.47 -11.98
N GLY A 13 26.01 11.80 -11.86
CA GLY A 13 24.84 12.59 -11.50
C GLY A 13 24.27 12.22 -10.12
N GLU A 14 22.95 12.21 -10.01
CA GLU A 14 22.26 11.97 -8.74
C GLU A 14 22.29 10.49 -8.32
N ALA A 15 22.70 10.23 -7.07
CA ALA A 15 22.72 8.88 -6.53
C ALA A 15 21.36 8.51 -5.93
N VAL A 16 20.73 7.45 -6.45
CA VAL A 16 19.39 7.00 -6.03
C VAL A 16 19.48 5.55 -5.56
N SER A 17 19.29 5.33 -4.26
CA SER A 17 19.20 3.98 -3.70
C SER A 17 17.97 3.27 -4.24
N ILE A 18 18.14 2.09 -4.82
CA ILE A 18 17.05 1.15 -5.17
C ILE A 18 17.08 -0.09 -4.26
N SER A 19 17.84 -0.03 -3.18
CA SER A 19 17.89 -1.08 -2.17
C SER A 19 16.70 -0.96 -1.21
N LEU A 20 16.27 -2.09 -0.65
CA LEU A 20 15.26 -2.07 0.41
C LEU A 20 15.78 -1.39 1.67
N TYR A 21 17.07 -1.59 1.99
CA TYR A 21 17.74 -1.01 3.14
C TYR A 21 19.07 -0.37 2.71
N PRO A 22 19.11 0.95 2.46
CA PRO A 22 20.36 1.63 2.21
C PRO A 22 21.29 1.58 3.43
N PRO A 23 22.62 1.71 3.25
CA PRO A 23 23.58 1.65 4.34
C PRO A 23 23.36 2.79 5.33
N LYS A 24 23.73 2.55 6.59
CA LYS A 24 23.68 3.58 7.64
C LYS A 24 24.48 4.81 7.21
N GLY A 25 23.85 5.98 7.30
CA GLY A 25 24.46 7.25 6.88
C GLY A 25 24.28 7.58 5.39
N TRP A 26 23.47 6.83 4.64
CA TRP A 26 23.07 7.22 3.28
C TRP A 26 22.25 8.51 3.30
N THR A 27 22.64 9.49 2.49
CA THR A 27 21.99 10.81 2.39
C THR A 27 21.37 11.09 1.02
N GLY A 28 21.48 10.16 0.06
CA GLY A 28 20.90 10.28 -1.28
C GLY A 28 19.42 9.91 -1.35
N LYS A 29 18.80 10.08 -2.52
CA LYS A 29 17.38 9.73 -2.73
C LYS A 29 17.13 8.22 -2.60
N HIS A 30 15.89 7.85 -2.28
CA HIS A 30 15.47 6.46 -2.09
C HIS A 30 14.32 6.05 -3.01
N LEU A 31 14.70 5.34 -4.05
CA LEU A 31 13.97 4.59 -5.09
C LEU A 31 13.26 3.30 -4.65
N LEU A 32 12.27 3.30 -3.74
CA LEU A 32 11.64 2.03 -3.30
C LEU A 32 10.87 1.27 -4.40
N LEU A 33 10.47 1.95 -5.49
CA LEU A 33 9.79 1.34 -6.63
C LEU A 33 10.53 0.10 -7.17
N PHE A 34 11.86 0.15 -7.16
CA PHE A 34 12.74 -0.90 -7.67
C PHE A 34 13.38 -1.76 -6.56
N ALA A 35 12.95 -1.61 -5.31
CA ALA A 35 13.45 -2.46 -4.23
C ALA A 35 12.74 -3.83 -4.22
N PRO A 36 13.45 -4.93 -3.89
CA PRO A 36 12.79 -6.19 -3.59
C PRO A 36 11.92 -6.06 -2.36
N THR A 37 10.96 -6.97 -2.17
CA THR A 37 10.19 -7.03 -0.93
C THR A 37 11.07 -7.55 0.22
N PRO A 38 10.76 -7.20 1.49
CA PRO A 38 11.46 -7.76 2.65
C PRO A 38 11.50 -9.28 2.64
N GLU A 39 10.43 -9.92 2.19
CA GLU A 39 10.27 -11.37 2.11
C GLU A 39 11.25 -11.97 1.10
N LEU A 40 11.29 -11.42 -0.12
CA LEU A 40 12.19 -11.89 -1.16
C LEU A 40 13.67 -11.67 -0.77
N LEU A 41 13.97 -10.52 -0.14
CA LEU A 41 15.33 -10.23 0.34
C LEU A 41 15.74 -11.16 1.49
N HIS A 42 14.84 -11.46 2.42
CA HIS A 42 15.09 -12.39 3.51
C HIS A 42 15.34 -13.80 2.97
N TRP A 43 14.48 -14.27 2.07
CA TRP A 43 14.63 -15.57 1.41
C TRP A 43 15.98 -15.67 0.69
N TRP A 44 16.36 -14.66 -0.11
CA TRP A 44 17.65 -14.62 -0.80
C TRP A 44 18.84 -14.77 0.16
N LYS A 45 18.81 -14.01 1.26
CA LYS A 45 19.88 -14.02 2.28
C LYS A 45 20.03 -15.37 2.97
N SER A 46 18.93 -16.12 3.09
CA SER A 46 18.86 -17.44 3.73
C SER A 46 19.00 -18.60 2.74
N SER A 47 18.99 -18.34 1.43
CA SER A 47 19.13 -19.36 0.39
C SER A 47 20.55 -19.91 0.30
N ALA A 48 20.71 -20.99 -0.49
CA ALA A 48 22.03 -21.53 -0.86
C ALA A 48 22.87 -20.55 -1.72
N LYS A 49 22.26 -19.49 -2.27
CA LYS A 49 22.88 -18.52 -3.19
C LYS A 49 23.58 -19.17 -4.37
N ASP A 50 23.07 -20.32 -4.81
CA ASP A 50 23.48 -21.00 -6.02
C ASP A 50 22.69 -20.49 -7.24
N ALA A 51 23.00 -21.03 -8.42
CA ALA A 51 22.33 -20.63 -9.66
C ALA A 51 20.81 -20.87 -9.62
N ILE A 52 20.34 -21.91 -8.93
CA ILE A 52 18.91 -22.23 -8.82
C ILE A 52 18.21 -21.18 -7.96
N ALA A 53 18.77 -20.86 -6.79
CA ALA A 53 18.26 -19.81 -5.93
C ALA A 53 18.30 -18.43 -6.62
N GLN A 54 19.32 -18.17 -7.43
CA GLN A 54 19.41 -16.92 -8.17
C GLN A 54 18.32 -16.80 -9.25
N GLU A 55 18.05 -17.87 -10.00
CA GLU A 55 16.98 -17.85 -11.00
C GLU A 55 15.59 -17.74 -10.36
N GLU A 56 15.37 -18.41 -9.23
CA GLU A 56 14.12 -18.28 -8.50
C GLU A 56 13.95 -16.88 -7.88
N TYR A 57 15.04 -16.26 -7.40
CA TYR A 57 15.02 -14.84 -7.01
C TYR A 57 14.56 -13.97 -8.18
N LYS A 58 15.18 -14.15 -9.35
CA LYS A 58 14.90 -13.34 -10.53
C LYS A 58 13.45 -13.50 -10.98
N ARG A 59 12.93 -14.73 -10.96
CA ARG A 59 11.52 -15.02 -11.28
C ARG A 59 10.58 -14.23 -10.34
N CYS A 60 10.77 -14.35 -9.03
CA CYS A 60 9.95 -13.63 -8.05
C CYS A 60 10.11 -12.11 -8.15
N PHE A 61 11.34 -11.64 -8.41
CA PHE A 61 11.59 -10.21 -8.56
C PHE A 61 10.94 -9.65 -9.83
N ARG A 62 10.88 -10.44 -10.91
CA ARG A 62 10.15 -10.08 -12.13
C ARG A 62 8.67 -9.89 -11.85
N GLU A 63 8.04 -10.79 -11.10
CA GLU A 63 6.63 -10.67 -10.71
C GLU A 63 6.37 -9.39 -9.89
N ILE A 64 7.33 -9.01 -9.04
CA ILE A 64 7.28 -7.73 -8.33
C ILE A 64 7.36 -6.55 -9.30
N LEU A 65 8.28 -6.57 -10.27
CA LEU A 65 8.39 -5.52 -11.28
C LEU A 65 7.12 -5.45 -12.15
N ASP A 66 6.59 -6.58 -12.58
CA ASP A 66 5.35 -6.69 -13.36
C ASP A 66 4.14 -6.11 -12.60
N SER A 67 4.02 -6.43 -11.30
CA SER A 67 2.96 -5.86 -10.45
C SER A 67 3.07 -4.33 -10.30
N ARG A 68 4.27 -3.77 -10.48
CA ARG A 68 4.56 -2.33 -10.38
C ARG A 68 4.67 -1.67 -11.75
N GLN A 69 4.37 -2.39 -12.83
CA GLN A 69 4.72 -1.99 -14.19
C GLN A 69 4.16 -0.61 -14.57
N GLN A 70 2.95 -0.27 -14.13
CA GLN A 70 2.37 1.05 -14.41
C GLN A 70 3.16 2.20 -13.74
N LEU A 71 3.57 2.03 -12.49
CA LEU A 71 4.41 3.00 -11.79
C LEU A 71 5.81 3.10 -12.41
N ILE A 72 6.33 1.96 -12.88
CA ILE A 72 7.59 1.92 -13.64
C ILE A 72 7.45 2.70 -14.95
N GLN A 73 6.35 2.55 -15.69
CA GLN A 73 6.11 3.32 -16.92
C GLN A 73 5.98 4.82 -16.66
N LEU A 74 5.33 5.23 -15.57
CA LEU A 74 5.29 6.64 -15.17
C LEU A 74 6.68 7.18 -14.83
N TRP A 75 7.50 6.40 -14.12
CA TRP A 75 8.88 6.77 -13.82
C TRP A 75 9.73 6.87 -15.09
N VAL A 76 9.59 5.90 -16.01
CA VAL A 76 10.24 5.89 -17.34
C VAL A 76 9.86 7.14 -18.14
N GLY A 77 8.56 7.47 -18.23
CA GLY A 77 8.09 8.66 -18.94
C GLY A 77 8.76 9.93 -18.42
N LYS A 78 8.80 10.11 -17.09
CA LYS A 78 9.50 11.24 -16.47
C LYS A 78 10.99 11.31 -16.82
N GLN A 79 11.67 10.17 -16.93
CA GLN A 79 13.09 10.15 -17.32
C GLN A 79 13.29 10.52 -18.80
N LYS A 80 12.35 10.16 -19.67
CA LYS A 80 12.38 10.55 -21.10
C LYS A 80 12.11 12.04 -21.30
N ASP A 81 11.13 12.58 -20.59
CA ASP A 81 10.70 13.98 -20.75
C ASP A 81 11.77 14.96 -20.24
N LYS A 82 12.48 14.60 -19.17
CA LYS A 82 13.54 15.42 -18.59
C LYS A 82 14.71 14.55 -18.15
N PRO A 83 15.58 14.14 -19.09
CA PRO A 83 16.71 13.28 -18.77
C PRO A 83 17.65 14.01 -17.82
N VAL A 84 17.97 13.35 -16.71
CA VAL A 84 18.95 13.78 -15.73
C VAL A 84 19.94 12.65 -15.51
N ASP A 85 21.21 13.00 -15.37
CA ASP A 85 22.21 12.01 -14.97
C ASP A 85 21.86 11.45 -13.60
N MET A 86 21.67 10.14 -13.53
CA MET A 86 21.26 9.44 -12.34
C MET A 86 21.93 8.07 -12.28
N THR A 87 22.42 7.72 -11.10
CA THR A 87 22.97 6.40 -10.78
C THR A 87 22.03 5.66 -9.85
N LEU A 88 21.46 4.55 -10.32
CA LEU A 88 20.71 3.62 -9.47
C LEU A 88 21.70 2.79 -8.63
N CYS A 89 21.59 2.86 -7.31
CA CYS A 89 22.50 2.23 -6.38
C CYS A 89 21.85 1.02 -5.70
N CYS A 90 22.47 -0.16 -5.83
CA CYS A 90 22.35 -1.26 -4.88
C CYS A 90 23.69 -1.40 -4.14
N PHE A 91 23.65 -1.84 -2.88
CA PHE A 91 24.82 -1.82 -1.97
C PHE A 91 25.39 -3.21 -1.70
N GLU A 92 25.25 -4.13 -2.66
CA GLU A 92 25.81 -5.47 -2.59
C GLU A 92 27.33 -5.43 -2.88
N LYS A 93 28.07 -6.40 -2.34
CA LYS A 93 29.53 -6.45 -2.53
C LYS A 93 29.86 -6.76 -3.98
N THR A 94 31.05 -6.33 -4.42
CA THR A 94 31.58 -6.69 -5.74
C THR A 94 31.67 -8.21 -5.86
N GLY A 95 31.07 -8.76 -6.91
CA GLY A 95 31.02 -10.21 -7.17
C GLY A 95 29.77 -10.91 -6.63
N ASP A 96 28.99 -10.26 -5.77
CA ASP A 96 27.70 -10.79 -5.32
C ASP A 96 26.59 -10.47 -6.34
N PHE A 97 25.57 -11.32 -6.40
CA PHE A 97 24.36 -11.04 -7.16
C PHE A 97 23.67 -9.77 -6.63
N CYS A 98 23.25 -8.89 -7.55
CA CYS A 98 22.49 -7.68 -7.23
C CYS A 98 21.23 -7.55 -8.11
N HIS A 99 20.08 -7.24 -7.50
CA HIS A 99 18.81 -7.07 -8.24
C HIS A 99 18.79 -5.89 -9.23
N ARG A 100 19.73 -4.94 -9.10
CA ARG A 100 19.95 -3.86 -10.08
C ARG A 100 20.19 -4.39 -11.50
N TYR A 101 20.82 -5.55 -11.67
CA TYR A 101 21.03 -6.12 -13.01
C TYR A 101 19.71 -6.34 -13.71
N GLN A 102 18.78 -6.96 -13.00
CA GLN A 102 17.46 -7.26 -13.54
C GLN A 102 16.69 -5.98 -13.86
N ILE A 103 16.83 -4.92 -13.05
CA ILE A 103 16.27 -3.60 -13.39
C ILE A 103 16.96 -3.02 -14.63
N GLY A 104 18.27 -3.17 -14.75
CA GLY A 104 19.04 -2.76 -15.92
C GLY A 104 18.54 -3.45 -17.19
N GLU A 105 18.38 -4.76 -17.17
CA GLU A 105 17.93 -5.57 -18.31
C GLU A 105 16.44 -5.36 -18.62
N GLU A 106 15.56 -5.48 -17.62
CA GLU A 106 14.12 -5.56 -17.82
C GLU A 106 13.44 -4.19 -17.88
N VAL A 107 14.09 -3.15 -17.32
CA VAL A 107 13.53 -1.79 -17.30
C VAL A 107 14.37 -0.82 -18.11
N VAL A 108 15.64 -0.61 -17.75
CA VAL A 108 16.43 0.48 -18.33
C VAL A 108 16.80 0.19 -19.78
N GLN A 109 17.34 -0.97 -20.10
CA GLN A 109 17.65 -1.36 -21.48
C GLN A 109 16.39 -1.57 -22.32
N LYS A 110 15.28 -1.97 -21.70
CA LYS A 110 14.01 -2.18 -22.41
C LYS A 110 13.29 -0.87 -22.76
N TYR A 111 13.27 0.08 -21.84
CA TYR A 111 12.42 1.28 -21.97
C TYR A 111 13.18 2.59 -22.06
N LEU A 112 14.45 2.64 -21.63
CA LEU A 112 15.32 3.82 -21.58
C LEU A 112 16.70 3.51 -22.18
N HIS A 113 16.75 2.71 -23.27
CA HIS A 113 18.00 2.24 -23.86
C HIS A 113 18.96 3.38 -24.26
N GLU A 114 18.42 4.52 -24.66
CA GLU A 114 19.12 5.74 -25.00
C GLU A 114 19.76 6.44 -23.79
N LEU A 115 19.28 6.16 -22.58
CA LEU A 115 19.81 6.68 -21.31
C LEU A 115 20.71 5.66 -20.60
N TRP A 116 20.96 4.51 -21.23
CA TRP A 116 21.84 3.48 -20.67
C TRP A 116 23.31 3.85 -20.83
N GLY A 117 23.96 4.22 -19.72
CA GLY A 117 25.40 4.54 -19.67
C GLY A 117 26.27 3.52 -18.92
N GLY A 118 25.75 2.32 -18.63
CA GLY A 118 26.42 1.31 -17.81
C GLY A 118 27.28 0.35 -18.62
N GLU A 119 28.61 0.43 -18.52
CA GLU A 119 29.52 -0.63 -18.98
C GLU A 119 29.56 -1.77 -17.96
N ILE A 120 29.30 -3.00 -18.43
CA ILE A 120 29.53 -4.24 -17.67
C ILE A 120 31.05 -4.33 -17.40
N GLY A 121 31.46 -4.42 -16.13
CA GLY A 121 32.86 -4.59 -15.76
C GLY A 121 33.44 -5.86 -16.37
N SER A 122 34.44 -5.70 -17.25
CA SER A 122 35.18 -6.81 -17.85
C SER A 122 36.05 -7.50 -16.79
N LEU A 123 35.74 -8.75 -16.46
CA LEU A 123 36.69 -9.68 -15.86
C LEU A 123 36.98 -10.80 -16.87
N VAL A 124 38.09 -10.62 -17.59
CA VAL A 124 38.82 -11.66 -18.30
C VAL A 124 39.16 -12.77 -17.29
N GLY A 125 38.74 -14.02 -17.56
CA GLY A 125 39.08 -15.16 -16.72
C GLY A 125 38.38 -16.47 -17.09
N GLN A 126 38.69 -16.99 -18.28
CA GLN A 126 38.67 -18.40 -18.73
C GLN A 126 37.64 -19.40 -18.16
N MET A 127 36.86 -20.02 -19.04
CA MET A 127 36.72 -21.48 -19.24
C MET A 127 35.87 -21.72 -20.53
N PRO A 128 35.96 -22.90 -21.17
CA PRO A 128 36.65 -23.00 -22.46
C PRO A 128 35.74 -22.97 -23.69
N SER A 129 36.40 -22.71 -24.82
CA SER A 129 35.93 -22.84 -26.19
C SER A 129 35.20 -24.16 -26.45
N ASN A 130 34.04 -24.07 -27.10
CA ASN A 130 33.84 -24.74 -28.39
C ASN A 130 32.48 -24.39 -28.99
N ARG A 131 32.50 -23.45 -29.94
CA ARG A 131 32.09 -23.66 -31.35
C ARG A 131 31.91 -22.29 -32.00
N GLN A 132 32.76 -22.04 -32.98
CA GLN A 132 32.65 -20.99 -33.98
C GLN A 132 32.81 -21.70 -35.34
N PRO A 133 32.59 -21.04 -36.48
CA PRO A 133 31.33 -20.50 -37.00
C PRO A 133 31.10 -21.00 -38.44
N THR A 134 29.99 -20.63 -39.07
CA THR A 134 30.02 -20.37 -40.52
C THR A 134 29.05 -19.24 -40.88
N GLN A 135 29.64 -18.18 -41.44
CA GLN A 135 28.98 -17.14 -42.23
C GLN A 135 28.49 -17.72 -43.57
N ILE A 136 27.59 -17.02 -44.26
CA ILE A 136 27.81 -16.43 -45.60
C ILE A 136 26.61 -15.53 -46.00
N GLU A 137 26.93 -14.25 -46.16
CA GLU A 137 26.55 -13.22 -47.15
C GLU A 137 25.19 -13.14 -47.91
N LYS A 138 24.72 -11.87 -47.96
CA LYS A 138 24.33 -11.00 -49.12
C LYS A 138 22.90 -10.99 -49.74
N GLY A 139 22.46 -9.75 -50.02
CA GLY A 139 21.46 -9.33 -51.02
C GLY A 139 20.46 -8.31 -50.45
N HIS A 140 20.65 -6.98 -50.52
CA HIS A 140 20.42 -5.99 -51.60
C HIS A 140 18.95 -5.57 -51.85
N ASP A 141 18.81 -4.26 -52.12
CA ASP A 141 17.65 -3.45 -52.53
C ASP A 141 16.55 -3.10 -51.51
N SER A 142 15.83 -1.97 -51.58
CA SER A 142 15.96 -0.59 -52.08
C SER A 142 14.51 -0.05 -52.09
N THR A 143 14.29 1.22 -51.74
CA THR A 143 13.04 2.02 -51.93
C THR A 143 11.80 1.53 -51.15
N ASP A 144 10.85 2.35 -50.68
CA ASP A 144 10.35 3.60 -51.20
C ASP A 144 9.55 4.41 -50.14
N THR A 145 9.33 5.65 -50.51
CA THR A 145 8.71 6.76 -49.76
C THR A 145 7.18 6.64 -49.68
N SER A 146 6.53 7.07 -48.59
CA SER A 146 5.43 8.06 -48.64
C SER A 146 4.66 8.24 -47.33
N SER A 147 4.49 9.51 -47.01
CA SER A 147 3.65 10.19 -46.04
C SER A 147 2.14 9.99 -46.26
N ILE A 148 1.36 9.86 -45.18
CA ILE A 148 -0.04 10.34 -45.13
C ILE A 148 -0.32 10.95 -43.73
N THR A 149 -0.54 12.26 -43.73
CA THR A 149 -1.19 13.05 -42.69
C THR A 149 -2.70 12.81 -42.72
N LYS A 150 -3.35 12.80 -41.54
CA LYS A 150 -4.72 13.32 -41.36
C LYS A 150 -5.07 13.50 -39.88
N THR A 151 -5.12 14.76 -39.49
CA THR A 151 -5.94 15.29 -38.40
C THR A 151 -7.40 15.14 -38.74
N ASP A 152 -8.24 14.70 -37.80
CA ASP A 152 -9.67 15.01 -37.81
C ASP A 152 -10.19 15.29 -36.39
N ASN A 153 -10.94 16.39 -36.31
CA ASN A 153 -11.60 16.95 -35.16
C ASN A 153 -12.77 16.08 -34.69
N PHE A 154 -13.04 16.04 -33.38
CA PHE A 154 -14.28 15.48 -32.84
C PHE A 154 -14.99 16.52 -31.98
N THR A 155 -16.17 16.94 -32.43
CA THR A 155 -17.24 17.55 -31.61
C THR A 155 -18.21 16.45 -31.14
N PRO A 156 -18.95 16.69 -30.03
CA PRO A 156 -19.54 15.63 -29.23
C PRO A 156 -20.99 15.36 -29.65
N ASN A 157 -21.30 14.08 -29.87
CA ASN A 157 -22.51 13.38 -29.45
C ASN A 157 -22.63 12.10 -30.26
N ASP A 158 -22.42 10.95 -29.62
CA ASP A 158 -23.16 9.76 -29.98
C ASP A 158 -23.37 8.86 -28.76
N THR A 159 -24.63 8.78 -28.36
CA THR A 159 -25.13 7.85 -27.38
C THR A 159 -25.55 6.62 -28.17
N THR A 160 -24.81 5.51 -28.11
CA THR A 160 -25.37 4.16 -28.30
C THR A 160 -24.42 3.05 -27.86
N SER A 161 -24.90 2.26 -26.89
CA SER A 161 -24.80 0.80 -26.84
C SER A 161 -23.41 0.15 -26.98
N ILE A 162 -22.73 -0.02 -25.85
CA ILE A 162 -21.78 -1.14 -25.66
C ILE A 162 -22.37 -2.09 -24.62
N ASN A 163 -22.63 -3.33 -25.04
CA ASN A 163 -22.98 -4.48 -24.20
C ASN A 163 -22.11 -4.51 -22.94
N SER A 164 -22.74 -4.36 -21.79
CA SER A 164 -22.08 -3.92 -20.56
C SER A 164 -21.15 -4.98 -19.95
N THR A 165 -19.85 -4.70 -19.93
CA THR A 165 -18.82 -5.49 -19.24
C THR A 165 -18.76 -5.23 -17.73
N TYR A 166 -19.69 -4.45 -17.17
CA TYR A 166 -19.71 -4.02 -15.77
C TYR A 166 -20.63 -4.90 -14.91
N PRO A 167 -20.22 -5.25 -13.68
CA PRO A 167 -21.14 -5.80 -12.68
C PRO A 167 -22.37 -4.89 -12.47
N PRO A 168 -23.57 -5.44 -12.21
CA PRO A 168 -24.81 -4.64 -12.10
C PRO A 168 -24.76 -3.50 -11.07
N VAL A 169 -24.00 -3.71 -9.98
CA VAL A 169 -23.81 -2.70 -8.92
C VAL A 169 -22.99 -1.52 -9.43
N VAL A 170 -21.95 -1.76 -10.25
CA VAL A 170 -21.12 -0.71 -10.86
C VAL A 170 -21.96 0.12 -11.84
N GLN A 171 -22.81 -0.52 -12.64
CA GLN A 171 -23.71 0.20 -13.55
C GLN A 171 -24.70 1.09 -12.81
N THR A 172 -25.27 0.60 -11.72
CA THR A 172 -26.22 1.36 -10.89
C THR A 172 -25.55 2.61 -10.29
N LEU A 173 -24.30 2.48 -9.83
CA LEU A 173 -23.55 3.61 -9.28
C LEU A 173 -23.12 4.61 -10.37
N LEU A 174 -22.75 4.13 -11.56
CA LEU A 174 -22.44 5.00 -12.70
C LEU A 174 -23.68 5.81 -13.12
N ALA A 175 -24.85 5.17 -13.24
CA ALA A 175 -26.11 5.84 -13.55
C ALA A 175 -26.41 6.96 -12.53
N LYS A 176 -26.26 6.68 -11.22
CA LYS A 176 -26.41 7.70 -10.17
C LYS A 176 -25.42 8.86 -10.31
N CYS A 177 -24.16 8.59 -10.65
CA CYS A 177 -23.18 9.65 -10.90
C CYS A 177 -23.61 10.54 -12.08
N PHE A 178 -24.07 9.94 -13.18
CA PHE A 178 -24.60 10.68 -14.34
C PHE A 178 -25.83 11.52 -14.00
N ASP A 179 -26.78 10.97 -13.25
CA ASP A 179 -27.99 11.69 -12.81
C ASP A 179 -27.66 12.89 -11.91
N THR A 180 -26.53 12.84 -11.19
CA THR A 180 -26.01 13.96 -10.38
C THR A 180 -25.14 14.95 -11.15
N GLY A 181 -25.04 14.83 -12.48
CA GLY A 181 -24.27 15.73 -13.34
C GLY A 181 -22.75 15.51 -13.31
N LEU A 182 -22.28 14.39 -12.75
CA LEU A 182 -20.86 14.06 -12.70
C LEU A 182 -20.45 13.30 -13.96
N ALA A 183 -19.58 13.91 -14.76
CA ALA A 183 -18.99 13.28 -15.94
C ALA A 183 -17.90 12.27 -15.53
N VAL A 184 -18.34 11.18 -14.91
CA VAL A 184 -17.48 10.05 -14.51
C VAL A 184 -17.35 9.09 -15.69
N ARG A 185 -16.12 8.81 -16.10
CA ARG A 185 -15.82 7.74 -17.04
C ARG A 185 -15.12 6.62 -16.30
N CYS A 186 -15.72 5.44 -16.34
CA CYS A 186 -15.14 4.22 -15.82
C CYS A 186 -14.89 3.30 -17.01
N ASP A 187 -13.65 2.85 -17.19
CA ASP A 187 -13.24 1.93 -18.26
C ASP A 187 -12.75 0.62 -17.63
N ARG A 188 -13.37 -0.51 -17.96
CA ARG A 188 -12.88 -1.84 -17.54
C ARG A 188 -11.65 -2.21 -18.36
N LEU A 189 -10.54 -2.44 -17.66
CA LEU A 189 -9.27 -2.84 -18.24
C LEU A 189 -9.25 -4.36 -18.51
N THR A 190 -8.43 -4.78 -19.47
CA THR A 190 -8.26 -6.19 -19.85
C THR A 190 -7.71 -7.05 -18.71
N CYS A 191 -7.04 -6.45 -17.72
CA CYS A 191 -6.56 -7.11 -16.50
C CYS A 191 -7.62 -7.26 -15.39
N GLY A 192 -8.87 -6.86 -15.62
CA GLY A 192 -9.97 -6.97 -14.66
C GLY A 192 -10.13 -5.80 -13.68
N TYR A 193 -9.23 -4.81 -13.74
CA TYR A 193 -9.31 -3.55 -12.99
C TYR A 193 -10.16 -2.51 -13.72
N TYR A 194 -10.48 -1.41 -13.05
CA TYR A 194 -11.31 -0.31 -13.52
C TYR A 194 -10.54 0.99 -13.45
N ARG A 195 -10.30 1.63 -14.60
CA ARG A 195 -9.79 2.99 -14.65
C ARG A 195 -10.93 3.96 -14.44
N VAL A 196 -10.81 4.84 -13.47
CA VAL A 196 -11.85 5.84 -13.18
C VAL A 196 -11.31 7.23 -13.46
N SER A 197 -12.06 8.02 -14.19
CA SER A 197 -11.77 9.43 -14.41
C SER A 197 -13.00 10.29 -14.15
N LEU A 198 -12.80 11.52 -13.67
CA LEU A 198 -13.84 12.51 -13.42
C LEU A 198 -13.45 13.83 -14.08
N HIS A 199 -14.31 14.37 -14.94
CA HIS A 199 -14.03 15.60 -15.69
C HIS A 199 -12.72 15.57 -16.50
N GLY A 200 -12.30 14.37 -16.94
CA GLY A 200 -11.05 14.17 -17.68
C GLY A 200 -9.81 13.98 -16.80
N GLU A 201 -9.93 14.06 -15.47
CA GLU A 201 -8.83 13.74 -14.55
C GLU A 201 -8.83 12.27 -14.16
N ASP A 202 -7.64 11.66 -14.20
CA ASP A 202 -7.43 10.25 -13.83
C ASP A 202 -7.43 10.10 -12.30
N LEU A 203 -8.37 9.31 -11.79
CA LEU A 203 -8.48 8.94 -10.37
C LEU A 203 -7.77 7.61 -10.07
N GLY A 204 -7.14 7.00 -11.06
CA GLY A 204 -6.37 5.78 -10.95
C GLY A 204 -7.11 4.50 -11.36
N ASP A 205 -6.38 3.39 -11.27
CA ASP A 205 -6.85 2.05 -11.59
C ASP A 205 -7.22 1.30 -10.32
N TRP A 206 -8.44 0.76 -10.27
CA TRP A 206 -9.05 0.19 -9.06
C TRP A 206 -9.50 -1.25 -9.28
N SER A 207 -9.41 -2.07 -8.23
CA SER A 207 -10.00 -3.41 -8.25
C SER A 207 -11.54 -3.33 -8.35
N GLU A 208 -12.20 -4.46 -8.58
CA GLU A 208 -13.67 -4.53 -8.63
C GLU A 208 -14.37 -4.07 -7.35
N LEU A 209 -13.73 -4.26 -6.18
CA LEU A 209 -14.23 -3.73 -4.91
C LEU A 209 -13.83 -2.25 -4.72
N GLY A 210 -12.63 -1.87 -5.14
CA GLY A 210 -12.15 -0.49 -5.06
C GLY A 210 -12.99 0.48 -5.88
N VAL A 211 -13.43 0.09 -7.09
CA VAL A 211 -14.25 0.93 -7.97
C VAL A 211 -15.61 1.27 -7.35
N LEU A 212 -16.20 0.36 -6.58
CA LEU A 212 -17.45 0.62 -5.85
C LEU A 212 -17.27 1.74 -4.82
N GLY A 213 -16.14 1.72 -4.11
CA GLY A 213 -15.78 2.76 -3.14
C GLY A 213 -15.57 4.12 -3.80
N VAL A 214 -14.85 4.17 -4.93
CA VAL A 214 -14.61 5.41 -5.68
C VAL A 214 -15.92 5.99 -6.23
N LEU A 215 -16.74 5.18 -6.91
CA LEU A 215 -18.01 5.62 -7.50
C LEU A 215 -19.03 6.06 -6.44
N SER A 216 -19.10 5.36 -5.30
CA SER A 216 -19.93 5.80 -4.17
C SER A 216 -19.40 7.11 -3.58
N GLY A 217 -18.08 7.27 -3.44
CA GLY A 217 -17.45 8.49 -2.92
C GLY A 217 -17.74 9.73 -3.77
N LEU A 218 -17.81 9.59 -5.09
CA LEU A 218 -18.11 10.70 -6.01
C LEU A 218 -19.54 11.25 -5.85
N GLN A 219 -20.49 10.41 -5.39
CA GLN A 219 -21.87 10.81 -5.11
C GLN A 219 -22.00 11.67 -3.84
N HIS A 220 -20.96 11.73 -3.00
CA HIS A 220 -20.96 12.49 -1.76
C HIS A 220 -20.14 13.78 -1.88
N GLU A 221 -20.79 14.92 -1.64
CA GLU A 221 -20.17 16.26 -1.74
C GLU A 221 -18.92 16.42 -0.87
N PHE A 222 -18.84 15.72 0.26
CA PHE A 222 -17.69 15.78 1.17
C PHE A 222 -16.44 15.03 0.64
N TYR A 223 -16.61 13.94 -0.11
CA TYR A 223 -15.47 13.13 -0.58
C TYR A 223 -15.01 13.53 -1.99
N ARG A 224 -15.90 14.13 -2.80
CA ARG A 224 -15.61 14.58 -4.17
C ARG A 224 -14.36 15.48 -4.30
N PRO A 225 -14.12 16.50 -3.44
CA PRO A 225 -12.94 17.36 -3.55
C PRO A 225 -11.62 16.69 -3.14
N ARG A 226 -11.68 15.51 -2.49
CA ARG A 226 -10.50 14.79 -2.00
C ARG A 226 -10.07 13.67 -2.96
N LEU A 227 -10.99 13.21 -3.80
CA LEU A 227 -10.69 12.29 -4.89
C LEU A 227 -10.04 13.01 -6.07
N VAL A 228 -10.33 14.31 -6.23
CA VAL A 228 -9.84 15.14 -7.33
C VAL A 228 -9.01 16.29 -6.75
N PRO A 229 -7.66 16.20 -6.75
CA PRO A 229 -6.79 17.23 -6.20
C PRO A 229 -7.02 18.63 -6.77
N SER A 230 -7.50 18.77 -8.01
CA SER A 230 -7.77 20.07 -8.65
C SER A 230 -9.05 20.76 -8.18
N LEU A 231 -10.08 20.00 -7.73
CA LEU A 231 -11.31 20.57 -7.17
C LEU A 231 -11.10 21.15 -5.77
N ALA A 232 -10.09 20.67 -5.03
CA ALA A 232 -9.71 21.21 -3.72
C ALA A 232 -9.17 22.66 -3.83
N ALA A 233 -8.58 23.03 -4.97
CA ALA A 233 -7.99 24.37 -5.17
C ALA A 233 -9.04 25.48 -5.33
N VAL A 234 -10.29 25.15 -5.69
CA VAL A 234 -11.37 26.11 -5.92
C VAL A 234 -12.09 26.49 -4.61
N ALA A 235 -11.88 25.73 -3.52
CA ALA A 235 -12.66 25.86 -2.28
C ALA A 235 -12.04 26.74 -1.19
N THR A 236 -10.86 27.34 -1.41
CA THR A 236 -10.18 28.17 -0.40
C THR A 236 -10.18 29.65 -0.76
N PRO A 237 -10.87 30.53 0.00
CA PRO A 237 -10.66 31.97 -0.08
C PRO A 237 -9.31 32.32 0.60
N GLN A 238 -8.41 32.95 -0.14
CA GLN A 238 -7.16 33.47 0.41
C GLN A 238 -7.40 34.83 1.10
N VAL A 239 -6.91 34.98 2.34
CA VAL A 239 -6.66 36.28 2.96
C VAL A 239 -5.23 36.26 3.55
N PRO A 240 -4.38 37.28 3.30
CA PRO A 240 -2.97 37.24 3.69
C PRO A 240 -2.61 38.05 4.96
N GLU A 241 -1.43 37.70 5.49
CA GLU A 241 -0.41 38.54 6.18
C GLU A 241 -0.58 38.80 7.71
N VAL A 242 0.41 38.81 8.63
CA VAL A 242 1.81 38.32 8.85
C VAL A 242 2.11 38.50 10.36
N ALA A 243 2.90 37.61 11.00
CA ALA A 243 3.92 37.97 12.01
C ALA A 243 4.92 36.80 12.23
N PRO A 244 6.24 37.06 12.42
CA PRO A 244 7.26 36.00 12.52
C PRO A 244 7.34 35.35 13.92
N PRO A 245 7.89 34.12 14.03
CA PRO A 245 7.59 33.21 15.14
C PRO A 245 8.59 33.33 16.31
N PRO A 246 8.21 32.91 17.53
CA PRO A 246 9.18 32.54 18.55
C PRO A 246 9.76 31.16 18.24
N VAL A 247 11.06 31.01 18.53
CA VAL A 247 11.86 29.80 18.31
C VAL A 247 11.25 28.61 19.07
N ALA A 248 10.59 27.70 18.35
CA ALA A 248 10.12 26.43 18.88
C ALA A 248 11.28 25.42 18.87
N GLN A 249 11.46 24.73 20.00
CA GLN A 249 12.24 23.51 20.06
C GLN A 249 11.69 22.49 19.04
N PRO A 250 12.52 21.66 18.40
CA PRO A 250 12.02 20.67 17.45
C PRO A 250 11.05 19.73 18.17
N GLU A 251 9.77 19.85 17.83
CA GLU A 251 8.73 18.93 18.28
C GLU A 251 9.18 17.50 17.93
N SER A 252 9.19 16.62 18.93
CA SER A 252 9.38 15.20 18.68
C SER A 252 8.32 14.74 17.68
N PRO A 253 8.70 13.97 16.63
CA PRO A 253 7.72 13.51 15.64
C PRO A 253 6.60 12.75 16.35
N GLU A 254 5.34 13.15 16.10
CA GLU A 254 4.17 12.51 16.71
C GLU A 254 4.20 10.99 16.46
N LEU A 255 4.02 10.19 17.52
CA LEU A 255 4.04 8.72 17.43
C LEU A 255 2.75 8.13 16.85
N ILE A 256 1.72 8.97 16.72
CA ILE A 256 0.47 8.66 16.05
C ILE A 256 0.32 9.58 14.83
N THR A 257 -0.35 9.08 13.80
CA THR A 257 -0.78 9.90 12.66
C THR A 257 -2.28 10.09 12.76
N ARG A 258 -2.76 11.35 12.77
CA ARG A 258 -4.21 11.62 12.73
C ARG A 258 -4.72 11.47 11.31
N LEU A 259 -5.62 10.52 11.10
CA LEU A 259 -6.21 10.20 9.79
C LEU A 259 -7.53 10.95 9.53
N GLY A 260 -7.98 11.74 10.51
CA GLY A 260 -9.22 12.52 10.47
C GLY A 260 -10.15 12.18 11.63
N LYS A 261 -11.42 12.58 11.49
CA LYS A 261 -12.46 12.40 12.49
C LYS A 261 -13.79 12.10 11.80
N LEU A 262 -14.49 11.08 12.26
CA LEU A 262 -15.86 10.79 11.85
C LEU A 262 -16.82 11.67 12.64
N GLU A 263 -17.80 12.26 11.96
CA GLU A 263 -18.76 13.18 12.56
C GLU A 263 -20.15 13.02 11.96
N GLY A 264 -21.15 13.59 12.63
CA GLY A 264 -22.53 13.66 12.13
C GLY A 264 -23.13 12.28 11.82
N ALA A 265 -23.76 12.16 10.65
CA ALA A 265 -24.51 10.97 10.26
C ALA A 265 -23.63 9.71 10.14
N GLU A 266 -22.38 9.85 9.70
CA GLU A 266 -21.43 8.73 9.55
C GLU A 266 -21.07 8.15 10.92
N LEU A 267 -20.74 9.00 11.89
CA LEU A 267 -20.48 8.57 13.26
C LEU A 267 -21.72 7.93 13.89
N SER A 268 -22.89 8.55 13.76
CA SER A 268 -24.15 8.02 14.31
C SER A 268 -24.49 6.64 13.74
N GLN A 269 -24.34 6.45 12.43
CA GLN A 269 -24.59 5.15 11.77
C GLN A 269 -23.71 4.04 12.35
N ILE A 270 -22.42 4.33 12.55
CA ILE A 270 -21.48 3.37 13.11
C ILE A 270 -21.76 3.09 14.58
N GLN A 271 -22.10 4.12 15.36
CA GLN A 271 -22.49 3.97 16.75
C GLN A 271 -23.72 3.06 16.89
N ASP A 272 -24.71 3.24 16.02
CA ASP A 272 -25.92 2.41 16.02
C ASP A 272 -25.63 0.98 15.56
N TRP A 273 -24.75 0.81 14.58
CA TRP A 273 -24.24 -0.51 14.20
C TRP A 273 -23.51 -1.20 15.36
N CYS A 274 -22.60 -0.51 16.06
CA CYS A 274 -21.91 -1.07 17.23
C CYS A 274 -22.90 -1.53 18.30
N LYS A 275 -23.92 -0.72 18.60
CA LYS A 275 -24.99 -1.10 19.55
C LYS A 275 -25.75 -2.35 19.09
N SER A 276 -26.07 -2.46 17.79
CA SER A 276 -26.84 -3.57 17.25
C SER A 276 -26.07 -4.91 17.26
N VAL A 277 -24.74 -4.87 17.12
CA VAL A 277 -23.89 -6.08 17.16
C VAL A 277 -23.39 -6.44 18.56
N LYS A 278 -23.66 -5.62 19.58
CA LYS A 278 -23.14 -5.85 20.96
C LYS A 278 -23.48 -7.23 21.52
N SER A 279 -24.69 -7.73 21.28
CA SER A 279 -25.14 -9.05 21.75
C SER A 279 -24.44 -10.22 21.06
N GLN A 280 -23.77 -9.98 19.93
CA GLN A 280 -23.05 -10.98 19.14
C GLN A 280 -21.54 -10.99 19.45
N MET A 281 -21.06 -10.03 20.22
CA MET A 281 -19.67 -9.99 20.67
C MET A 281 -19.42 -11.05 21.73
N PHE A 282 -18.19 -11.53 21.81
CA PHE A 282 -17.78 -12.53 22.79
C PHE A 282 -16.69 -12.00 23.71
N PRO A 283 -16.56 -12.54 24.94
CA PRO A 283 -15.48 -12.16 25.84
C PRO A 283 -14.11 -12.36 25.21
N SER A 284 -13.29 -11.32 25.28
CA SER A 284 -11.93 -11.37 24.74
C SER A 284 -11.08 -12.36 25.53
N VAL A 285 -10.28 -13.15 24.81
CA VAL A 285 -9.25 -14.01 25.42
C VAL A 285 -7.95 -13.26 25.73
N SER A 286 -7.92 -11.94 25.48
CA SER A 286 -6.76 -11.10 25.72
C SER A 286 -6.43 -11.02 27.21
N GLN A 287 -5.16 -11.27 27.54
CA GLN A 287 -4.62 -11.13 28.91
C GLN A 287 -4.36 -9.66 29.30
N TYR A 288 -4.56 -8.72 28.38
CA TYR A 288 -4.21 -7.32 28.55
C TYR A 288 -5.41 -6.45 28.96
N ALA A 289 -6.64 -6.91 28.74
CA ALA A 289 -7.85 -6.13 28.95
C ALA A 289 -8.99 -6.98 29.55
N ASP A 290 -9.08 -6.97 30.88
CA ASP A 290 -10.08 -7.75 31.61
C ASP A 290 -11.50 -7.22 31.35
N GLY A 291 -12.44 -8.12 31.02
CA GLY A 291 -13.85 -7.79 30.79
C GLY A 291 -14.16 -7.17 29.42
N ARG A 292 -13.18 -7.04 28.52
CA ARG A 292 -13.38 -6.57 27.14
C ARG A 292 -14.19 -7.57 26.33
N LEU A 293 -15.11 -7.08 25.51
CA LEU A 293 -15.77 -7.89 24.47
C LEU A 293 -15.13 -7.58 23.11
N GLU A 294 -15.10 -8.58 22.23
CA GLU A 294 -14.56 -8.42 20.88
C GLU A 294 -15.42 -9.14 19.82
N LEU A 295 -15.27 -8.66 18.59
CA LEU A 295 -15.85 -9.24 17.38
C LEU A 295 -14.86 -8.99 16.24
N HIS A 296 -14.80 -9.93 15.29
CA HIS A 296 -13.82 -9.90 14.20
C HIS A 296 -14.55 -9.81 12.87
N LEU A 297 -14.11 -8.92 11.99
CA LEU A 297 -14.54 -8.83 10.59
C LEU A 297 -13.44 -9.33 9.67
N ARG A 298 -13.83 -9.89 8.52
CA ARG A 298 -13.01 -10.60 7.52
C ARG A 298 -12.29 -11.83 8.02
N ARG A 299 -11.49 -11.71 9.07
CA ARG A 299 -10.69 -12.80 9.64
C ARG A 299 -10.73 -12.79 11.16
N PHE A 300 -11.00 -13.96 11.73
CA PHE A 300 -10.70 -14.25 13.12
C PHE A 300 -9.20 -14.49 13.25
N VAL A 301 -8.59 -13.93 14.30
CA VAL A 301 -7.20 -14.15 14.65
C VAL A 301 -7.17 -14.52 16.12
N SER A 302 -6.72 -15.73 16.45
CA SER A 302 -6.60 -16.13 17.84
C SER A 302 -5.53 -15.26 18.50
N LEU A 303 -5.91 -14.48 19.49
CA LEU A 303 -5.00 -13.66 20.30
C LEU A 303 -4.28 -14.51 21.36
N ALA A 304 -3.83 -15.72 20.98
CA ALA A 304 -3.14 -16.62 21.87
C ALA A 304 -1.81 -16.00 22.34
N SER A 305 -1.53 -16.12 23.64
CA SER A 305 -0.34 -15.54 24.25
C SER A 305 0.93 -16.01 23.54
N ALA A 306 1.82 -15.09 23.21
CA ALA A 306 3.15 -15.40 22.65
C ALA A 306 3.95 -16.36 23.56
N LYS A 307 3.62 -16.42 24.85
CA LYS A 307 4.20 -17.37 25.83
C LYS A 307 3.82 -18.83 25.59
N SER A 308 2.75 -19.09 24.83
CA SER A 308 2.28 -20.46 24.58
C SER A 308 3.10 -21.22 23.53
N GLY A 309 3.98 -20.53 22.79
CA GLY A 309 4.75 -21.11 21.68
C GLY A 309 3.90 -21.56 20.49
N LYS A 310 2.56 -21.49 20.58
CA LYS A 310 1.64 -21.84 19.51
C LYS A 310 1.47 -20.64 18.56
N LYS A 311 1.54 -20.91 17.26
CA LYS A 311 1.22 -19.91 16.23
C LYS A 311 -0.24 -19.47 16.38
N ALA A 312 -0.50 -18.20 16.08
CA ALA A 312 -1.86 -17.69 16.03
C ALA A 312 -2.66 -18.43 14.95
N GLU A 313 -3.85 -18.89 15.28
CA GLU A 313 -4.81 -19.42 14.33
C GLU A 313 -5.50 -18.25 13.62
N VAL A 314 -5.60 -18.34 12.29
CA VAL A 314 -6.34 -17.40 11.46
C VAL A 314 -7.43 -18.16 10.70
N LYS A 315 -8.65 -17.62 10.70
CA LYS A 315 -9.82 -18.20 10.04
C LYS A 315 -10.61 -17.10 9.34
N LEU A 316 -11.17 -17.38 8.17
CA LEU A 316 -12.14 -16.47 7.55
C LEU A 316 -13.37 -16.35 8.42
N VAL A 317 -13.89 -15.13 8.49
CA VAL A 317 -15.23 -14.87 8.97
C VAL A 317 -16.14 -14.93 7.76
N GLU A 318 -17.24 -15.69 7.87
CA GLU A 318 -18.21 -15.82 6.80
C GLU A 318 -18.70 -14.43 6.33
N PRO A 319 -18.65 -14.12 5.03
CA PRO A 319 -19.20 -12.89 4.50
C PRO A 319 -20.68 -12.75 4.87
N GLY A 320 -21.10 -11.55 5.27
CA GLY A 320 -22.48 -11.28 5.67
C GLY A 320 -22.87 -11.81 7.05
N ARG A 321 -21.94 -12.40 7.82
CA ARG A 321 -22.21 -12.85 9.21
C ARG A 321 -22.79 -11.75 10.10
N TYR A 322 -22.37 -10.51 9.88
CA TYR A 322 -22.85 -9.34 10.62
C TYR A 322 -23.44 -8.34 9.63
N ALA A 323 -24.77 -8.21 9.64
CA ALA A 323 -25.46 -7.23 8.80
C ALA A 323 -24.93 -5.81 9.09
N GLY A 324 -24.66 -5.02 8.04
CA GLY A 324 -24.16 -3.64 8.18
C GLY A 324 -22.64 -3.52 8.38
N ALA A 325 -21.90 -4.63 8.48
CA ALA A 325 -20.46 -4.62 8.69
C ALA A 325 -19.68 -3.98 7.53
N GLU A 326 -20.25 -3.98 6.33
CA GLU A 326 -19.71 -3.35 5.13
C GLU A 326 -19.35 -1.88 5.32
N VAL A 327 -20.05 -1.14 6.18
CA VAL A 327 -19.72 0.25 6.51
C VAL A 327 -18.37 0.34 7.24
N ILE A 328 -18.13 -0.56 8.19
CA ILE A 328 -16.86 -0.63 8.93
C ILE A 328 -15.74 -1.08 8.01
N GLU A 329 -16.00 -2.04 7.13
CA GLU A 329 -14.99 -2.53 6.19
C GLU A 329 -14.62 -1.47 5.15
N ALA A 330 -15.58 -0.70 4.63
CA ALA A 330 -15.30 0.40 3.72
C ALA A 330 -14.44 1.50 4.38
N LEU A 331 -14.71 1.81 5.65
CA LEU A 331 -13.87 2.73 6.43
C LEU A 331 -12.49 2.16 6.68
N GLY A 332 -12.39 0.86 6.95
CA GLY A 332 -11.13 0.16 7.08
C GLY A 332 -10.27 0.29 5.84
N GLU A 333 -10.84 0.08 4.65
CA GLU A 333 -10.10 0.22 3.39
C GLU A 333 -9.60 1.64 3.15
N LYS A 334 -10.37 2.64 3.58
CA LYS A 334 -9.97 4.04 3.49
C LYS A 334 -8.80 4.38 4.43
N LEU A 335 -8.84 3.86 5.66
CA LEU A 335 -7.84 4.19 6.70
C LEU A 335 -6.59 3.33 6.61
N LEU A 336 -6.73 2.07 6.21
CA LEU A 336 -5.67 1.09 6.05
C LEU A 336 -5.99 0.18 4.85
N PRO A 337 -5.62 0.61 3.63
CA PRO A 337 -5.89 -0.18 2.42
C PRO A 337 -5.34 -1.61 2.54
N ASP A 338 -6.11 -2.58 2.03
CA ASP A 338 -5.79 -4.01 2.07
C ASP A 338 -5.64 -4.57 3.49
N PHE A 339 -6.41 -4.03 4.44
CA PHE A 339 -6.46 -4.62 5.78
C PHE A 339 -7.05 -6.04 5.72
N HIS A 340 -6.49 -6.92 6.52
CA HIS A 340 -6.86 -8.34 6.54
C HIS A 340 -7.88 -8.67 7.63
N GLN A 341 -7.93 -7.86 8.69
CA GLN A 341 -8.85 -7.99 9.81
C GLN A 341 -9.25 -6.61 10.34
N ALA A 342 -10.55 -6.45 10.64
CA ALA A 342 -11.01 -5.43 11.57
C ALA A 342 -11.40 -6.09 12.90
N LEU A 343 -10.86 -5.57 14.00
CA LEU A 343 -11.14 -6.01 15.35
C LEU A 343 -12.01 -4.97 16.04
N VAL A 344 -13.29 -5.30 16.22
CA VAL A 344 -14.31 -4.47 16.86
C VAL A 344 -14.29 -4.75 18.36
N LEU A 345 -14.15 -3.70 19.16
CA LEU A 345 -13.81 -3.81 20.59
C LEU A 345 -14.76 -2.97 21.43
N PHE A 346 -15.31 -3.59 22.47
CA PHE A 346 -16.12 -2.94 23.48
C PHE A 346 -15.46 -3.07 24.85
N TYR A 347 -15.29 -1.93 25.52
CA TYR A 347 -14.71 -1.82 26.84
C TYR A 347 -15.78 -1.29 27.81
N PRO A 348 -16.23 -2.08 28.78
CA PRO A 348 -17.03 -1.57 29.87
C PRO A 348 -16.29 -0.47 30.64
N ALA A 349 -17.05 0.46 31.25
CA ALA A 349 -16.50 1.43 32.18
C ALA A 349 -15.59 0.75 33.23
N GLY A 350 -14.42 1.34 33.46
CA GLY A 350 -13.41 0.79 34.38
C GLY A 350 -12.46 -0.24 33.76
N THR A 351 -12.63 -0.65 32.50
CA THR A 351 -11.63 -1.51 31.83
C THR A 351 -10.35 -0.72 31.51
N GLN A 352 -9.20 -1.38 31.63
CA GLN A 352 -7.89 -0.86 31.25
C GLN A 352 -7.27 -1.80 30.22
N ILE A 353 -6.49 -1.26 29.29
CA ILE A 353 -5.60 -2.09 28.46
C ILE A 353 -4.18 -1.89 28.98
N LYS A 354 -3.63 -2.95 29.58
CA LYS A 354 -2.24 -2.98 30.04
C LYS A 354 -1.30 -2.75 28.85
N VAL A 355 -0.14 -2.13 29.12
CA VAL A 355 0.86 -1.88 28.08
C VAL A 355 1.29 -3.20 27.46
N HIS A 356 1.15 -3.30 26.14
CA HIS A 356 1.41 -4.50 25.38
C HIS A 356 1.89 -4.16 23.98
N ARG A 357 2.18 -5.20 23.19
CA ARG A 357 2.36 -5.12 21.74
C ARG A 357 1.32 -6.02 21.12
N ASP A 358 0.80 -5.62 19.98
CA ASP A 358 -0.19 -6.43 19.28
C ASP A 358 0.42 -7.74 18.77
N SER A 359 -0.47 -8.71 18.53
CA SER A 359 -0.10 -10.08 18.17
C SER A 359 1.05 -10.14 17.14
N PRO A 360 2.01 -11.06 17.30
CA PRO A 360 3.05 -11.31 16.30
C PRO A 360 2.50 -11.67 14.92
N ALA A 361 1.23 -12.07 14.83
CA ALA A 361 0.54 -12.38 13.57
C ALA A 361 0.33 -11.16 12.67
N TYR A 362 0.22 -9.97 13.26
CA TYR A 362 0.03 -8.74 12.48
C TYR A 362 1.35 -8.23 11.92
N ALA A 363 1.30 -7.63 10.74
CA ALA A 363 2.36 -6.77 10.22
C ALA A 363 2.47 -5.48 11.06
N SER A 364 3.52 -4.69 10.83
CA SER A 364 3.65 -3.36 11.44
C SER A 364 2.63 -2.40 10.83
N GLY A 365 2.14 -1.49 11.67
CA GLY A 365 1.15 -0.50 11.30
C GLY A 365 -0.27 -1.01 11.52
N ALA A 366 -1.07 -0.16 12.17
CA ALA A 366 -2.49 -0.34 12.36
C ALA A 366 -3.20 1.01 12.19
N ALA A 367 -4.48 0.95 11.84
CA ALA A 367 -5.38 2.09 11.94
C ALA A 367 -6.46 1.81 12.99
N GLN A 368 -6.98 2.85 13.63
CA GLN A 368 -8.04 2.74 14.62
C GLN A 368 -9.05 3.86 14.46
N ILE A 369 -10.33 3.54 14.69
CA ILE A 369 -11.40 4.51 14.91
C ILE A 369 -11.85 4.42 16.38
N ASN A 370 -11.90 5.55 17.08
CA ASN A 370 -12.52 5.65 18.40
C ASN A 370 -13.99 6.06 18.23
N ILE A 371 -14.93 5.15 18.47
CA ILE A 371 -16.33 5.30 18.02
C ILE A 371 -17.23 5.91 19.10
N MET A 372 -17.13 5.41 20.33
CA MET A 372 -17.87 5.91 21.49
C MET A 372 -16.96 5.93 22.69
N GLY A 373 -17.17 6.91 23.57
CA GLY A 373 -16.39 7.08 24.78
C GLY A 373 -14.99 7.62 24.52
N ARG A 374 -14.54 8.52 25.39
CA ARG A 374 -13.18 9.05 25.35
C ARG A 374 -12.17 8.07 25.94
N ALA A 375 -10.96 8.07 25.42
CA ALA A 375 -9.86 7.26 25.95
C ALA A 375 -8.55 8.01 25.94
N LYS A 376 -7.67 7.67 26.89
CA LYS A 376 -6.29 8.13 26.89
C LYS A 376 -5.40 6.98 26.42
N PHE A 377 -4.89 7.12 25.21
CA PHE A 377 -4.01 6.18 24.54
C PHE A 377 -2.56 6.53 24.78
N SER A 378 -1.76 5.56 25.19
CA SER A 378 -0.34 5.76 25.44
C SER A 378 0.50 4.85 24.56
N ILE A 379 1.59 5.37 23.99
CA ILE A 379 2.50 4.63 23.09
C ILE A 379 3.97 5.06 23.31
N SER A 380 4.92 4.16 23.07
CA SER A 380 6.37 4.44 23.20
C SER A 380 7.11 4.36 21.86
N GLY A 381 7.70 5.48 21.45
CA GLY A 381 8.49 5.57 20.22
C GLY A 381 9.86 4.89 20.28
N CYS A 382 10.30 4.46 21.47
CA CYS A 382 11.64 3.91 21.70
C CYS A 382 11.64 2.51 22.33
N GLN A 383 10.51 1.81 22.31
CA GLN A 383 10.34 0.47 22.91
C GLN A 383 10.48 0.41 24.45
N ASP A 384 10.78 1.54 25.10
CA ASP A 384 10.87 1.65 26.57
C ASP A 384 9.51 2.03 27.16
N VAL A 385 8.94 1.12 27.94
CA VAL A 385 7.63 1.28 28.62
C VAL A 385 7.64 2.37 29.71
N ARG A 386 8.81 2.88 30.08
CA ARG A 386 8.95 4.02 31.01
C ARG A 386 8.84 5.36 30.30
N ARG A 387 8.95 5.37 28.97
CA ARG A 387 8.90 6.56 28.12
C ARG A 387 7.70 6.46 27.19
N MET A 388 6.52 6.73 27.75
CA MET A 388 5.24 6.69 27.05
C MET A 388 4.76 8.12 26.77
N GLU A 389 4.35 8.39 25.53
CA GLU A 389 3.57 9.59 25.18
C GLU A 389 2.10 9.25 25.25
N SER A 390 1.25 10.23 25.62
CA SER A 390 -0.19 10.00 25.79
C SER A 390 -1.01 10.97 24.95
N TYR A 391 -2.04 10.44 24.32
CA TYR A 391 -2.94 11.15 23.43
C TYR A 391 -4.38 10.90 23.88
N TRP A 392 -5.18 11.96 23.96
CA TRP A 392 -6.62 11.83 24.09
C TRP A 392 -7.23 11.47 22.74
N LEU A 393 -8.06 10.43 22.77
CA LEU A 393 -8.87 9.97 21.66
C LEU A 393 -10.32 10.30 22.00
N GLU A 394 -10.88 11.23 21.24
CA GLU A 394 -12.27 11.63 21.33
C GLU A 394 -13.14 10.76 20.41
N GLU A 395 -14.47 10.86 20.54
CA GLU A 395 -15.38 10.18 19.63
C GLU A 395 -15.16 10.64 18.19
N GLY A 396 -15.18 9.68 17.27
CA GLY A 396 -14.89 9.87 15.85
C GLY A 396 -13.41 9.84 15.48
N ASP A 397 -12.47 9.96 16.43
CA ASP A 397 -11.05 10.11 16.08
C ASP A 397 -10.51 8.89 15.32
N CYS A 398 -9.88 9.14 14.17
CA CYS A 398 -9.20 8.15 13.35
C CYS A 398 -7.69 8.34 13.46
N ILE A 399 -6.96 7.30 13.85
CA ILE A 399 -5.49 7.35 13.99
C ILE A 399 -4.82 6.18 13.30
N ALA A 400 -3.58 6.36 12.85
CA ALA A 400 -2.63 5.30 12.56
C ALA A 400 -1.50 5.31 13.58
N PHE A 401 -0.97 4.13 13.89
CA PHE A 401 0.17 3.97 14.79
C PHE A 401 0.93 2.68 14.49
N ASP A 402 2.17 2.58 14.97
CA ASP A 402 2.92 1.32 14.90
C ASP A 402 2.52 0.39 16.04
N ASN A 403 1.68 -0.59 15.72
CA ASN A 403 1.20 -1.61 16.65
C ASN A 403 2.30 -2.53 17.24
N LYS A 404 3.55 -2.41 16.77
CA LYS A 404 4.71 -3.12 17.33
C LYS A 404 5.43 -2.33 18.42
N GLN A 405 5.07 -1.06 18.61
CA GLN A 405 5.50 -0.29 19.76
C GLN A 405 4.67 -0.66 21.00
N PRO A 406 5.25 -0.59 22.22
CA PRO A 406 4.47 -0.75 23.44
C PRO A 406 3.38 0.31 23.51
N HIS A 407 2.14 -0.12 23.69
CA HIS A 407 1.00 0.79 23.79
C HIS A 407 -0.09 0.23 24.72
N GLY A 408 -0.97 1.11 25.19
CA GLY A 408 -2.05 0.77 26.11
C GLY A 408 -3.11 1.87 26.18
N ILE A 409 -4.14 1.62 26.97
CA ILE A 409 -5.25 2.55 27.22
C ILE A 409 -5.40 2.64 28.74
N ASP A 410 -5.36 3.86 29.27
CA ASP A 410 -5.68 4.13 30.66
C ASP A 410 -7.11 3.67 30.99
N ARG A 411 -7.40 3.49 32.27
CA ARG A 411 -8.73 3.03 32.70
C ARG A 411 -9.83 3.93 32.12
N VAL A 412 -10.73 3.37 31.31
CA VAL A 412 -11.81 4.14 30.68
C VAL A 412 -12.85 4.54 31.71
N VAL A 413 -13.32 5.79 31.66
CA VAL A 413 -14.29 6.33 32.64
C VAL A 413 -15.71 5.87 32.33
N GLY A 414 -16.05 5.75 31.04
CA GLY A 414 -17.32 5.24 30.55
C GLY A 414 -17.11 4.08 29.59
N ASP A 415 -18.22 3.51 29.14
CA ASP A 415 -18.24 2.53 28.06
C ASP A 415 -17.55 3.08 26.81
N ARG A 416 -16.68 2.29 26.21
CA ARG A 416 -15.92 2.68 25.02
C ARG A 416 -16.05 1.64 23.90
N TRP A 417 -16.20 2.15 22.68
CA TRP A 417 -16.14 1.37 21.45
C TRP A 417 -14.99 1.84 20.57
N CYS A 418 -14.25 0.90 20.00
CA CYS A 418 -13.30 1.20 18.94
C CYS A 418 -13.19 0.05 17.95
N VAL A 419 -12.67 0.35 16.76
CA VAL A 419 -12.31 -0.65 15.75
C VAL A 419 -10.85 -0.46 15.40
N CYS A 420 -10.08 -1.54 15.42
CA CYS A 420 -8.69 -1.57 14.97
C CYS A 420 -8.58 -2.37 13.67
N PHE A 421 -7.89 -1.83 12.67
CA PHE A 421 -7.63 -2.47 11.40
C PHE A 421 -6.18 -2.93 11.33
N PHE A 422 -5.97 -4.16 10.89
CA PHE A 422 -4.65 -4.78 10.83
C PHE A 422 -4.41 -5.47 9.49
N ARG A 423 -3.13 -5.44 9.07
CA ARG A 423 -2.62 -6.37 8.07
C ARG A 423 -2.00 -7.59 8.77
N LEU A 424 -2.17 -8.77 8.18
CA LEU A 424 -1.50 -9.99 8.64
C LEU A 424 -0.14 -10.14 7.96
N LYS A 425 0.80 -10.82 8.61
CA LYS A 425 2.03 -11.26 7.94
C LYS A 425 1.70 -12.37 6.93
N ALA A 426 2.46 -12.41 5.83
CA ALA A 426 2.26 -13.34 4.72
C ALA A 426 2.17 -14.81 5.17
N GLU A 427 2.98 -15.22 6.15
CA GLU A 427 3.00 -16.59 6.70
C GLU A 427 1.65 -17.08 7.28
N TYR A 428 0.75 -16.16 7.64
CA TYR A 428 -0.59 -16.47 8.13
C TYR A 428 -1.63 -16.51 7.01
N LEU A 429 -1.34 -15.90 5.86
CA LEU A 429 -2.18 -15.94 4.66
C LEU A 429 -1.92 -17.23 3.86
N GLU A 430 -0.66 -17.66 3.77
CA GLU A 430 -0.28 -18.90 3.08
C GLU A 430 -0.80 -20.17 3.77
N GLN A 431 -0.87 -20.18 5.10
CA GLN A 431 -1.45 -21.30 5.85
C GLN A 431 -2.93 -21.50 5.56
N GLU A 432 -3.65 -20.41 5.28
CA GLU A 432 -5.05 -20.42 4.88
C GLU A 432 -5.21 -21.02 3.47
N TYR A 433 -4.38 -20.56 2.52
CA TYR A 433 -4.35 -21.07 1.15
C TYR A 433 -4.04 -22.57 1.09
N ARG A 434 -3.05 -23.03 1.87
CA ARG A 434 -2.70 -24.47 1.97
C ARG A 434 -3.81 -25.31 2.61
N LYS A 435 -4.53 -24.79 3.60
CA LYS A 435 -5.69 -25.49 4.21
C LYS A 435 -6.86 -25.60 3.24
N GLN A 436 -7.15 -24.56 2.46
CA GLN A 436 -8.18 -24.60 1.42
C GLN A 436 -7.87 -25.64 0.35
N LEU A 437 -6.61 -25.73 -0.10
CA LEU A 437 -6.17 -26.75 -1.07
C LEU A 437 -6.19 -28.18 -0.53
N SER A 438 -6.11 -28.39 0.79
CA SER A 438 -6.18 -29.73 1.39
C SER A 438 -7.61 -30.25 1.62
N LEU A 439 -8.62 -29.40 1.41
CA LEU A 439 -10.05 -29.73 1.53
C LEU A 439 -10.73 -29.95 0.17
N VAL A 440 -9.96 -29.80 -0.92
CA VAL A 440 -10.30 -30.18 -2.31
C VAL A 440 -9.53 -31.44 -2.64
#